data_AF-A0A959UB57-F1
#
_entry.id   AF-A0A959UB57-F1
#
_cell.length_a   1.000
_cell.length_b   1.000
_cell.length_c   1.000
_cell.angle_alpha   90.00
_cell.angle_beta   90.00
_cell.angle_gamma   90.00
#
_symmetry.space_group_name_H-M   'P 1'
#
loop_
_entity.id
_entity.type
_entity.pdbx_description
1 polymer ?
#
loop_
_entity_poly.entity_id
_entity_poly.type
_entity_poly.pdbx_seq_one_letter_code
_entity_poly.pdbx_strand_id
1 'polypeptide(L)'
;MKEVTQLIAKKWIPFEEGLFNTPKNPGVYVIAIGKTLAGSPIQLNEIKYVGQTTSVGGLKSRLRQFKRGTESGKGHSCGNKLHPKGIRVHQLCVAWVELAANPEKATRLGKDLRTMGKVRALEYHVIAYLKEQLGKEPDWNVQ
;
A
#
# COMPACT_ATOMS: atom_id res chain seq x y z
N MET A 1 7.15 7.78 13.57
CA MET A 1 6.40 8.64 12.61
C MET A 1 4.92 8.39 12.83
N LYS A 2 4.11 9.42 13.11
CA LYS A 2 2.70 9.25 13.55
C LYS A 2 1.83 8.49 12.55
N GLU A 3 2.17 8.60 11.27
CA GLU A 3 1.47 7.97 10.15
C GLU A 3 1.57 6.44 10.18
N VAL A 4 2.62 5.87 10.79
CA VAL A 4 2.71 4.41 11.00
C VAL A 4 1.60 3.94 11.93
N THR A 5 1.46 4.58 13.10
CA THR A 5 0.39 4.25 14.06
C THR A 5 -0.99 4.48 13.46
N GLN A 6 -1.17 5.55 12.68
CA GLN A 6 -2.44 5.80 11.97
C GLN A 6 -2.76 4.71 10.95
N LEU A 7 -1.77 4.18 10.25
CA LEU A 7 -1.96 3.10 9.29
C LEU A 7 -2.37 1.81 10.00
N ILE A 8 -1.67 1.43 11.07
CA ILE A 8 -1.94 0.21 11.83
C ILE A 8 -3.27 0.27 12.60
N ALA A 9 -3.70 1.45 13.03
CA ALA A 9 -4.99 1.62 13.70
C ALA A 9 -6.22 1.47 12.77
N LYS A 10 -6.02 1.26 11.46
CA LYS A 10 -7.12 1.10 10.50
C LYS A 10 -7.70 -0.30 10.54
N LYS A 11 -8.84 -0.43 9.85
CA LYS A 11 -9.47 -1.70 9.53
C LYS A 11 -9.17 -2.10 8.09
N TRP A 12 -9.21 -3.39 7.82
CA TRP A 12 -9.09 -3.93 6.48
C TRP A 12 -10.30 -3.58 5.62
N ILE A 13 -10.03 -3.17 4.39
CA ILE A 13 -11.03 -2.93 3.36
C ILE A 13 -10.85 -4.00 2.28
N PRO A 14 -11.92 -4.67 1.79
CA PRO A 14 -11.83 -5.53 0.62
C PRO A 14 -11.10 -4.80 -0.52
N PHE A 15 -10.14 -5.45 -1.19
CA PHE A 15 -9.30 -4.75 -2.17
C PHE A 15 -10.12 -4.08 -3.29
N GLU A 16 -11.17 -4.77 -3.75
CA GLU A 16 -12.06 -4.25 -4.79
C GLU A 16 -12.79 -2.99 -4.35
N GLU A 17 -13.29 -2.94 -3.11
CA GLU A 17 -13.85 -1.72 -2.52
C GLU A 17 -12.80 -0.62 -2.40
N GLY A 18 -11.60 -0.98 -1.96
CA GLY A 18 -10.45 -0.08 -1.88
C GLY A 18 -10.18 0.64 -3.21
N LEU A 19 -10.30 -0.04 -4.35
CA LEU A 19 -10.07 0.59 -5.67
C LEU A 19 -11.02 1.77 -5.97
N PHE A 20 -12.24 1.74 -5.45
CA PHE A 20 -13.22 2.80 -5.64
C PHE A 20 -12.96 3.97 -4.70
N ASN A 21 -12.69 3.65 -3.42
CA ASN A 21 -12.61 4.60 -2.31
C ASN A 21 -11.21 5.24 -2.13
N THR A 22 -10.17 4.66 -2.74
CA THR A 22 -8.80 5.15 -2.57
C THR A 22 -8.59 6.52 -3.26
N PRO A 23 -7.95 7.48 -2.58
CA PRO A 23 -7.70 8.82 -3.12
C PRO A 23 -6.64 8.84 -4.23
N LYS A 24 -6.61 9.95 -4.97
CA LYS A 24 -5.57 10.24 -5.99
C LYS A 24 -4.30 10.87 -5.40
N ASN A 25 -4.17 10.94 -4.08
CA ASN A 25 -2.99 11.51 -3.43
C ASN A 25 -1.85 10.49 -3.32
N PRO A 26 -0.60 10.98 -3.17
CA PRO A 26 0.52 10.18 -2.69
C PRO A 26 0.24 9.52 -1.34
N GLY A 27 0.87 8.37 -1.08
CA GLY A 27 0.71 7.68 0.19
C GLY A 27 1.32 6.29 0.23
N VAL A 28 1.07 5.62 1.35
CA VAL A 28 1.51 4.25 1.66
C VAL A 28 0.29 3.37 1.84
N TYR A 29 0.35 2.14 1.35
CA TYR A 29 -0.70 1.13 1.52
C TYR A 29 -0.10 -0.21 1.98
N VAL A 30 -0.92 -0.99 2.66
CA VAL A 30 -0.61 -2.37 3.06
C VAL A 30 -1.63 -3.33 2.48
N ILE A 31 -1.20 -4.56 2.21
CA ILE A 31 -2.02 -5.64 1.68
C ILE A 31 -1.95 -6.84 2.61
N ALA A 32 -3.10 -7.49 2.80
CA ALA A 32 -3.22 -8.80 3.42
C ALA A 32 -3.92 -9.77 2.47
N ILE A 33 -3.73 -11.08 2.71
CA ILE A 33 -4.48 -12.15 2.05
C ILE A 33 -5.49 -12.70 3.04
N GLY A 34 -6.75 -12.72 2.64
CA GLY A 34 -7.85 -13.22 3.45
C GLY A 34 -9.06 -12.34 3.29
N LYS A 35 -10.08 -12.84 2.58
CA LYS A 35 -11.37 -12.15 2.44
C LYS A 35 -12.06 -11.97 3.80
N THR A 36 -11.85 -12.91 4.72
CA THR A 36 -12.41 -12.89 6.09
C THR A 36 -11.84 -11.78 6.97
N LEU A 37 -10.74 -11.14 6.57
CA LEU A 37 -10.14 -10.03 7.31
C LEU A 37 -10.92 -8.72 7.16
N ALA A 38 -11.74 -8.60 6.12
CA ALA A 38 -12.49 -7.38 5.82
C ALA A 38 -13.29 -6.87 7.03
N GLY A 39 -13.18 -5.57 7.31
CA GLY A 39 -13.83 -4.91 8.45
C GLY A 39 -13.15 -5.13 9.81
N SER A 40 -12.19 -6.05 9.91
CA SER A 40 -11.43 -6.29 11.15
C SER A 40 -10.30 -5.27 11.31
N PRO A 41 -9.91 -4.93 12.55
CA PRO A 41 -8.69 -4.17 12.81
C PRO A 41 -7.47 -4.88 12.23
N ILE A 42 -6.49 -4.10 11.78
CA ILE A 42 -5.24 -4.65 11.23
C ILE A 42 -4.44 -5.34 12.35
N GLN A 43 -4.08 -6.61 12.16
CA GLN A 43 -3.04 -7.27 12.94
C GLN A 43 -1.72 -7.24 12.16
N LEU A 44 -0.60 -7.03 12.87
CA LEU A 44 0.70 -6.83 12.23
C LEU A 44 1.13 -8.05 11.41
N ASN A 45 0.87 -9.27 11.90
CA ASN A 45 1.23 -10.53 11.26
C ASN A 45 0.42 -10.84 9.97
N GLU A 46 -0.67 -10.11 9.72
CA GLU A 46 -1.51 -10.23 8.52
C GLU A 46 -0.94 -9.42 7.34
N ILE A 47 -0.11 -8.41 7.61
CA ILE A 47 0.47 -7.57 6.56
C ILE A 47 1.47 -8.39 5.74
N LYS A 48 1.14 -8.61 4.47
CA LYS A 48 1.98 -9.37 3.52
C LYS A 48 2.82 -8.48 2.62
N TYR A 49 2.38 -7.25 2.40
CA TYR A 49 3.07 -6.31 1.54
C TYR A 49 2.81 -4.87 1.98
N VAL A 50 3.85 -4.05 1.95
CA VAL A 50 3.83 -2.59 2.10
C VAL A 50 4.26 -1.99 0.77
N GLY A 51 3.50 -1.03 0.26
CA GLY A 51 3.88 -0.29 -0.93
C GLY A 51 3.56 1.19 -0.81
N GLN A 52 4.18 2.00 -1.67
CA GLN A 52 3.85 3.42 -1.77
C GLN A 52 3.76 3.92 -3.21
N THR A 53 3.33 5.18 -3.31
CA THR A 53 3.37 5.95 -4.55
C THR A 53 3.49 7.44 -4.28
N THR A 54 4.24 8.11 -5.14
CA THR A 54 4.32 9.57 -5.25
C THR A 54 4.01 10.05 -6.67
N SER A 55 3.25 9.26 -7.44
CA SER A 55 2.89 9.58 -8.83
C SER A 55 1.61 10.42 -8.93
N VAL A 56 1.38 11.04 -10.09
CA VAL A 56 0.17 11.83 -10.41
C VAL A 56 -1.13 11.04 -10.22
N GLY A 57 -1.10 9.74 -10.51
CA GLY A 57 -2.26 8.88 -10.29
C GLY A 57 -2.49 8.45 -8.84
N GLY A 58 -1.57 8.79 -7.93
CA GLY A 58 -1.63 8.49 -6.50
C GLY A 58 -1.85 7.02 -6.16
N LEU A 59 -2.36 6.79 -4.95
CA LEU A 59 -2.71 5.46 -4.43
C LEU A 59 -3.68 4.74 -5.36
N LYS A 60 -4.71 5.43 -5.88
CA LYS A 60 -5.70 4.84 -6.79
C LYS A 60 -5.07 4.19 -8.03
N SER A 61 -4.18 4.90 -8.73
CA SER A 61 -3.50 4.34 -9.91
C SER A 61 -2.57 3.19 -9.53
N ARG A 62 -1.89 3.30 -8.37
CA ARG A 62 -1.00 2.26 -7.88
C ARG A 62 -1.74 0.95 -7.56
N LEU A 63 -2.89 1.02 -6.91
CA LEU A 63 -3.72 -0.15 -6.63
C LEU A 63 -4.29 -0.77 -7.91
N ARG A 64 -4.62 0.03 -8.93
CA ARG A 64 -5.01 -0.50 -10.26
C ARG A 64 -3.87 -1.26 -10.94
N GLN A 65 -2.64 -0.77 -10.86
CA GLN A 65 -1.47 -1.49 -11.37
C GLN A 65 -1.25 -2.80 -10.60
N PHE A 66 -1.51 -2.79 -9.29
CA PHE A 66 -1.46 -3.99 -8.45
C PHE A 66 -2.52 -5.01 -8.85
N LYS A 67 -3.78 -4.58 -9.04
CA LYS A 67 -4.88 -5.40 -9.57
C LYS A 67 -4.47 -6.07 -10.89
N ARG A 68 -4.04 -5.25 -11.86
CA ARG A 68 -3.62 -5.72 -13.18
C ARG A 68 -2.48 -6.74 -13.09
N GLY A 69 -1.48 -6.48 -12.24
CA GLY A 69 -0.38 -7.42 -12.02
C GLY A 69 -0.85 -8.75 -11.43
N THR A 70 -1.77 -8.72 -10.47
CA THR A 70 -2.35 -9.91 -9.85
C THR A 70 -3.20 -10.73 -10.83
N GLU A 71 -3.96 -10.05 -11.69
CA GLU A 71 -4.88 -10.72 -12.63
C GLU A 71 -4.21 -11.23 -13.91
N SER A 72 -3.20 -10.51 -14.42
CA SER A 72 -2.62 -10.76 -15.75
C SER A 72 -1.12 -11.07 -15.74
N GLY A 73 -0.47 -11.04 -14.57
CA GLY A 73 0.99 -11.17 -14.46
C GLY A 73 1.77 -9.98 -15.04
N LYS A 74 1.09 -8.91 -15.50
CA LYS A 74 1.68 -7.74 -16.13
C LYS A 74 1.25 -6.45 -15.42
N GLY A 75 2.18 -5.76 -14.78
CA GLY A 75 1.90 -4.55 -14.02
C GLY A 75 2.84 -4.38 -12.83
N HIS A 76 2.26 -4.16 -11.65
CA HIS A 76 3.02 -3.98 -10.42
C HIS A 76 3.82 -5.24 -10.04
N SER A 77 5.11 -5.11 -9.74
CA SER A 77 6.02 -6.23 -9.44
C SER A 77 5.45 -7.22 -8.41
N CYS A 78 5.01 -6.73 -7.25
CA CYS A 78 4.35 -7.59 -6.26
C CYS A 78 3.10 -8.30 -6.80
N GLY A 79 2.20 -7.61 -7.50
CA GLY A 79 1.02 -8.24 -8.11
C GLY A 79 1.40 -9.33 -9.11
N ASN A 80 2.43 -9.10 -9.93
CA ASN A 80 2.93 -10.10 -10.88
C ASN A 80 3.43 -11.36 -10.16
N LYS A 81 4.01 -11.23 -8.95
CA LYS A 81 4.44 -12.37 -8.11
C LYS A 81 3.25 -13.15 -7.54
N LEU A 82 2.06 -12.55 -7.41
CA LEU A 82 0.85 -13.20 -6.90
C LEU A 82 0.12 -14.00 -7.98
N HIS A 83 0.17 -13.52 -9.22
CA HIS A 83 -0.49 -14.15 -10.35
C HIS A 83 -0.17 -15.66 -10.49
N PRO A 84 1.11 -16.10 -10.54
CA PRO A 84 1.43 -17.52 -10.66
C PRO A 84 1.09 -18.34 -9.40
N LYS A 85 0.86 -17.70 -8.26
CA LYS A 85 0.43 -18.34 -7.01
C LYS A 85 -1.09 -18.60 -6.96
N GLY A 86 -1.83 -18.27 -8.02
CA GLY A 86 -3.28 -18.44 -8.08
C GLY A 86 -4.07 -17.43 -7.22
N ILE A 87 -3.39 -16.48 -6.57
CA ILE A 87 -4.04 -15.48 -5.72
C ILE A 87 -4.79 -14.48 -6.61
N ARG A 88 -6.03 -14.18 -6.22
CA ARG A 88 -6.94 -13.27 -6.93
C ARG A 88 -7.28 -12.06 -6.06
N VAL A 89 -7.65 -10.98 -6.72
CA VAL A 89 -7.90 -9.67 -6.08
C VAL A 89 -9.02 -9.74 -5.04
N HIS A 90 -10.07 -10.52 -5.28
CA HIS A 90 -11.17 -10.73 -4.33
C HIS A 90 -10.75 -11.45 -3.03
N GLN A 91 -9.54 -12.02 -2.97
CA GLN A 91 -8.96 -12.64 -1.78
C GLN A 91 -8.11 -11.67 -0.97
N LEU A 92 -7.95 -10.42 -1.42
CA LEU A 92 -7.06 -9.44 -0.81
C LEU A 92 -7.83 -8.40 -0.02
N CYS A 93 -7.20 -7.92 1.04
CA CYS A 93 -7.60 -6.71 1.75
C CYS A 93 -6.52 -5.64 1.63
N VAL A 94 -6.91 -4.38 1.74
CA VAL A 94 -6.03 -3.21 1.66
C VAL A 94 -6.36 -2.21 2.77
N ALA A 95 -5.35 -1.48 3.22
CA ALA A 95 -5.50 -0.26 4.00
C ALA A 95 -4.42 0.73 3.56
N TRP A 96 -4.65 2.03 3.76
CA TRP A 96 -3.72 3.06 3.32
C TRP A 96 -3.74 4.30 4.21
N VAL A 97 -2.66 5.06 4.14
CA VAL A 97 -2.54 6.42 4.64
C VAL A 97 -2.03 7.31 3.51
N GLU A 98 -2.67 8.46 3.34
CA GLU A 98 -2.31 9.44 2.32
C GLU A 98 -1.59 10.63 2.95
N LEU A 99 -0.67 11.22 2.20
CA LEU A 99 -0.05 12.49 2.56
C LEU A 99 -0.28 13.45 1.38
N ALA A 100 -1.11 14.47 1.62
CA ALA A 100 -1.48 15.45 0.60
C ALA A 100 -0.25 16.17 0.06
N ALA A 101 0.02 15.98 -1.23
CA ALA A 101 1.08 16.63 -1.97
C ALA A 101 0.71 16.68 -3.45
N ASN A 102 1.13 17.72 -4.15
CA ASN A 102 1.07 17.79 -5.59
C ASN A 102 2.27 17.05 -6.22
N PRO A 103 2.07 15.89 -6.88
CA PRO A 103 3.17 15.16 -7.53
C PRO A 103 3.53 15.70 -8.92
N GLU A 104 2.73 16.60 -9.50
CA GLU A 104 2.90 17.09 -10.87
C GLU A 104 4.16 17.95 -11.01
N LYS A 105 5.07 17.57 -11.91
CA LYS A 105 6.41 18.19 -11.98
C LYS A 105 6.36 19.67 -12.32
N ALA A 106 5.42 20.06 -13.17
CA ALA A 106 5.28 21.44 -13.64
C ALA A 106 4.75 22.40 -12.56
N THR A 107 4.04 21.89 -11.54
CA THR A 107 3.30 22.72 -10.58
C THR A 107 3.59 22.41 -9.12
N ARG A 108 4.36 21.36 -8.81
CA ARG A 108 4.75 21.00 -7.44
C ARG A 108 5.65 22.05 -6.81
N LEU A 109 5.38 22.36 -5.55
CA LEU A 109 6.16 23.28 -4.73
C LEU A 109 7.19 22.52 -3.89
N GLY A 110 8.13 23.23 -3.29
CA GLY A 110 9.12 22.63 -2.38
C GLY A 110 8.49 21.89 -1.20
N LYS A 111 7.32 22.33 -0.72
CA LYS A 111 6.55 21.61 0.31
C LYS A 111 6.05 20.25 -0.17
N ASP A 112 5.65 20.14 -1.44
CA ASP A 112 5.17 18.89 -2.01
C ASP A 112 6.31 17.88 -2.13
N LEU A 113 7.49 18.33 -2.57
CA LEU A 113 8.70 17.51 -2.62
C LEU A 113 9.07 16.95 -1.23
N ARG A 114 9.01 17.78 -0.19
CA ARG A 114 9.25 17.34 1.19
C ARG A 114 8.22 16.31 1.63
N THR A 115 6.93 16.53 1.33
CA THR A 115 5.88 15.56 1.65
C THR A 115 6.04 14.25 0.87
N MET A 116 6.40 14.30 -0.41
CA MET A 116 6.71 13.11 -1.21
C MET A 116 7.92 12.35 -0.64
N GLY A 117 8.94 13.06 -0.16
CA GLY A 117 10.07 12.47 0.58
C GLY A 117 9.60 11.75 1.84
N LYS A 118 8.67 12.34 2.61
CA LYS A 118 8.05 11.68 3.77
C LYS A 118 7.28 10.42 3.38
N VAL A 119 6.56 10.41 2.25
CA VAL A 119 5.86 9.20 1.75
C VAL A 119 6.86 8.08 1.48
N ARG A 120 8.00 8.38 0.85
CA ARG A 120 9.07 7.40 0.60
C ARG A 120 9.68 6.88 1.90
N ALA A 121 9.96 7.77 2.85
CA ALA A 121 10.45 7.37 4.15
C ALA A 121 9.44 6.52 4.92
N LEU A 122 8.14 6.85 4.82
CA LEU A 122 7.08 6.16 5.54
C LEU A 122 6.97 4.68 5.15
N GLU A 123 7.18 4.31 3.88
CA GLU A 123 7.26 2.90 3.46
C GLU A 123 8.31 2.13 4.29
N TYR A 124 9.52 2.68 4.41
CA TYR A 124 10.58 2.08 5.23
C TYR A 124 10.26 2.11 6.72
N HIS A 125 9.65 3.17 7.24
CA HIS A 125 9.24 3.21 8.64
C HIS A 125 8.17 2.16 8.98
N VAL A 126 7.24 1.87 8.07
CA VAL A 126 6.27 0.79 8.26
C VAL A 126 6.96 -0.56 8.24
N ILE A 127 7.88 -0.81 7.29
CA ILE A 127 8.64 -2.06 7.23
C ILE A 127 9.52 -2.25 8.48
N ALA A 128 10.24 -1.22 8.90
CA ALA A 128 11.07 -1.24 10.10
C ALA A 128 10.23 -1.56 11.35
N TYR A 129 9.08 -0.89 11.50
CA TYR A 129 8.15 -1.17 12.59
C TYR A 129 7.69 -2.63 12.59
N LEU A 130 7.32 -3.19 11.43
CA LEU A 130 6.93 -4.61 11.34
C LEU A 130 8.09 -5.54 11.71
N LYS A 131 9.31 -5.22 11.29
CA LYS A 131 10.51 -5.99 11.61
C LYS A 131 10.85 -5.97 13.11
N GLU A 132 10.72 -4.81 13.75
CA GLU A 132 10.92 -4.65 15.19
C GLU A 132 9.88 -5.43 16.00
N GLN A 133 8.61 -5.44 15.56
CA GLN A 133 7.52 -6.10 16.29
C GLN A 133 7.42 -7.60 16.03
N LEU A 134 7.78 -8.06 14.83
CA LEU A 134 7.57 -9.45 14.39
C LEU A 134 8.88 -10.23 14.19
N GLY A 135 10.03 -9.57 14.30
CA GLY A 135 11.34 -10.15 13.99
C GLY A 135 11.59 -10.38 12.50
N LYS A 136 10.68 -9.97 11.60
CA LYS A 136 10.79 -10.19 10.15
C LYS A 136 10.08 -9.12 9.32
N GLU A 137 10.49 -9.00 8.06
CA GLU A 137 9.83 -8.15 7.07
C GLU A 137 8.59 -8.83 6.46
N PRO A 138 7.67 -8.07 5.83
CA PRO A 138 6.54 -8.65 5.12
C PRO A 138 6.97 -9.61 4.02
N ASP A 139 6.29 -10.75 3.92
CA ASP A 139 6.69 -11.88 3.07
C ASP A 139 6.90 -11.50 1.58
N TRP A 140 6.27 -10.41 1.10
CA TRP A 140 6.34 -9.99 -0.31
C TRP A 140 7.08 -8.68 -0.57
N ASN A 141 7.66 -8.06 0.46
CA ASN A 141 8.64 -6.99 0.31
C ASN A 141 10.03 -7.60 0.11
N VAL A 142 10.25 -8.20 -1.07
CA VAL A 142 11.56 -8.72 -1.49
C VAL A 142 12.14 -7.81 -2.58
N GLN A 143 13.20 -7.09 -2.23
CA GLN A 143 14.03 -6.31 -3.15
C GLN A 143 14.94 -7.24 -3.95
#